data_AF-A0A520JGM4-F1
#
_entry.id   AF-A0A520JGM4-F1
#
_cell.length_a   1.000
_cell.length_b   1.000
_cell.length_c   1.000
_cell.angle_alpha   90.00
_cell.angle_beta   90.00
_cell.angle_gamma   90.00
#
_symmetry.space_group_name_H-M   'P 1'
#
loop_
_entity.id
_entity.type
_entity.pdbx_description
1 polymer ?
#
loop_
_entity_poly.entity_id
_entity_poly.type
_entity_poly.pdbx_seq_one_letter_code
_entity_poly.pdbx_strand_id
1 'polypeptide(L)'
;VWMGNCVALSLASGFVEPLESTSIHLIMTGITRLMQTFPFGGIAPALVKRYNDQAQAELERVRDFIILHYHLNERPEPFWAARRDMPIPDTLVERIALFTEGAQAYQGGDDLFRVASWVQVMLGQRLTPRDHHRLGSIMGGPQLAGVLGNIRSTIADAVAGMPTHQQFLDRYLAAPVTASHGMR
;
A
#
# COMPACT_ATOMS: atom_id res chain seq x y z
N VAL A 1 6.12 12.32 -16.31
CA VAL A 1 4.65 12.47 -16.34
C VAL A 1 4.18 13.90 -16.64
N TRP A 2 4.98 14.94 -16.43
CA TRP A 2 4.73 16.32 -16.86
C TRP A 2 5.74 16.71 -17.94
N MET A 3 5.26 17.19 -19.09
CA MET A 3 6.08 17.74 -20.18
C MET A 3 5.45 19.03 -20.74
N GLY A 4 6.22 20.12 -20.76
CA GLY A 4 5.72 21.43 -21.19
C GLY A 4 4.52 21.88 -20.36
N ASN A 5 3.38 22.14 -21.01
CA ASN A 5 2.11 22.46 -20.37
C ASN A 5 1.15 21.25 -20.23
N CYS A 6 1.65 20.03 -20.41
CA CYS A 6 0.86 18.81 -20.34
C CYS A 6 1.25 17.96 -19.13
N VAL A 7 0.25 17.52 -18.35
CA VAL A 7 0.39 16.56 -17.25
C VAL A 7 -0.41 15.31 -17.60
N ALA A 8 0.28 14.18 -17.70
CA ALA A 8 -0.35 12.89 -17.89
C ALA A 8 -0.88 12.36 -16.55
N LEU A 9 -2.08 11.79 -16.58
CA LEU A 9 -2.73 11.13 -15.44
C LEU A 9 -3.25 9.75 -15.85
N SER A 10 -3.47 8.87 -14.88
CA SER A 10 -4.00 7.52 -15.11
C SER A 10 -3.14 6.73 -16.13
N LEU A 11 -3.78 5.97 -17.03
CA LEU A 11 -3.13 5.16 -18.06
C LEU A 11 -2.21 5.95 -18.98
N ALA A 12 -2.41 7.27 -19.13
CA ALA A 12 -1.49 8.12 -19.91
C ALA A 12 -0.15 8.36 -19.19
N SER A 13 -0.11 8.16 -17.86
CA SER A 13 1.08 8.37 -17.02
C SER A 13 1.87 7.08 -16.72
N GLY A 14 1.21 5.92 -16.83
CA GLY A 14 1.77 4.61 -16.53
C GLY A 14 0.68 3.61 -16.14
N PHE A 15 1.02 2.33 -16.08
CA PHE A 15 0.10 1.27 -15.67
C PHE A 15 0.81 0.22 -14.82
N VAL A 16 0.14 -0.19 -13.74
CA VAL A 16 0.46 -1.35 -12.91
C VAL A 16 -0.83 -2.15 -12.76
N GLU A 17 -0.74 -3.48 -12.78
CA GLU A 17 -1.90 -4.35 -12.67
C GLU A 17 -2.71 -4.12 -11.38
N PRO A 18 -4.02 -4.42 -11.36
CA PRO A 18 -4.92 -4.05 -10.26
C PRO A 18 -4.83 -4.98 -9.04
N LEU A 19 -3.69 -5.63 -8.80
CA LEU A 19 -3.53 -6.61 -7.70
C LEU A 19 -3.81 -5.99 -6.33
N GLU A 20 -3.40 -4.74 -6.12
CA GLU A 20 -3.57 -3.98 -4.86
C GLU A 20 -4.49 -2.76 -5.01
N SER A 21 -5.36 -2.73 -6.02
CA SER A 21 -6.36 -1.66 -6.25
C SER A 21 -5.79 -0.22 -6.26
N THR A 22 -4.59 -0.03 -6.83
CA THR A 22 -3.84 1.24 -6.75
C THR A 22 -4.22 2.28 -7.81
N SER A 23 -4.93 1.91 -8.88
CA SER A 23 -5.13 2.78 -10.05
C SER A 23 -5.83 4.10 -9.72
N ILE A 24 -6.94 4.07 -8.98
CA ILE A 24 -7.67 5.30 -8.62
C ILE A 24 -6.83 6.13 -7.64
N HIS A 25 -6.11 5.48 -6.73
CA HIS A 25 -5.22 6.17 -5.79
C HIS A 25 -4.17 7.01 -6.52
N LEU A 26 -3.47 6.43 -7.50
CA LEU A 26 -2.46 7.14 -8.30
C LEU A 26 -3.03 8.33 -9.08
N ILE A 27 -4.29 8.26 -9.49
CA ILE A 27 -4.99 9.40 -10.09
C ILE A 27 -5.19 10.51 -9.03
N MET A 28 -5.68 10.15 -7.85
CA MET A 28 -5.92 11.12 -6.77
C MET A 28 -4.63 11.79 -6.32
N THR A 29 -3.53 11.05 -6.17
CA THR A 29 -2.24 11.62 -5.76
C THR A 29 -1.63 12.48 -6.86
N GLY A 30 -1.75 12.09 -8.13
CA GLY A 30 -1.38 12.94 -9.27
C GLY A 30 -2.11 14.28 -9.27
N ILE A 31 -3.44 14.26 -9.13
CA ILE A 31 -4.27 15.49 -9.06
C ILE A 31 -3.91 16.32 -7.82
N THR A 32 -3.79 15.69 -6.65
CA THR A 32 -3.47 16.38 -5.39
C THR A 32 -2.11 17.07 -5.48
N ARG A 33 -1.10 16.38 -6.01
CA ARG A 33 0.24 16.92 -6.23
C ARG A 33 0.18 18.13 -7.16
N LEU A 34 -0.58 18.03 -8.26
CA LEU A 34 -0.72 19.15 -9.21
C LEU A 34 -1.40 20.37 -8.56
N MET A 35 -2.44 20.14 -7.74
CA MET A 35 -3.11 21.21 -7.00
C MET A 35 -2.19 21.88 -5.98
N GLN A 36 -1.43 21.09 -5.21
CA GLN A 36 -0.49 21.60 -4.21
C GLN A 36 0.65 22.42 -4.82
N THR A 37 1.01 22.11 -6.06
CA THR A 37 2.13 22.76 -6.75
C THR A 37 1.66 23.54 -7.98
N PHE A 38 0.43 24.06 -7.97
CA PHE A 38 -0.16 24.65 -9.18
C PHE A 38 0.60 25.90 -9.65
N PRO A 39 1.01 25.98 -10.93
CA PRO A 39 1.91 27.02 -11.43
C PRO A 39 1.19 28.30 -11.85
N PHE A 40 0.55 29.02 -10.91
CA PHE A 40 -0.21 30.25 -11.22
C PHE A 40 0.61 31.34 -11.94
N GLY A 41 1.91 31.43 -11.65
CA GLY A 41 2.84 32.38 -12.28
C GLY A 41 3.57 31.86 -13.51
N GLY A 42 3.21 30.68 -14.02
CA GLY A 42 3.90 30.01 -15.11
C GLY A 42 4.68 28.76 -14.68
N ILE A 43 5.00 27.91 -15.66
CA ILE A 43 5.57 26.57 -15.43
C ILE A 43 7.09 26.66 -15.34
N ALA A 44 7.63 26.61 -14.12
CA ALA A 44 9.06 26.60 -13.88
C ALA A 44 9.66 25.19 -14.07
N PRO A 45 10.84 25.04 -14.70
CA PRO A 45 11.50 23.74 -14.87
C PRO A 45 11.75 22.98 -13.55
N ALA A 46 12.09 23.71 -12.48
CA ALA A 46 12.31 23.12 -11.16
C ALA A 46 11.05 22.46 -10.58
N LEU A 47 9.88 23.06 -10.82
CA LEU A 47 8.59 22.51 -10.41
C LEU A 47 8.30 21.21 -11.16
N VAL A 48 8.46 21.23 -12.48
CA VAL A 48 8.26 20.07 -13.36
C VAL A 48 9.17 18.91 -12.93
N LYS A 49 10.45 19.20 -12.65
CA LYS A 49 11.40 18.20 -12.14
C LYS A 49 10.90 17.58 -10.85
N ARG A 50 10.57 18.39 -9.85
CA ARG A 50 10.10 17.89 -8.54
C ARG A 50 8.82 17.05 -8.67
N TYR A 51 7.87 17.48 -9.48
CA TYR A 51 6.64 16.73 -9.73
C TYR A 51 6.93 15.36 -10.35
N ASN A 52 7.81 15.33 -11.36
CA ASN A 52 8.20 14.09 -12.04
C ASN A 52 8.95 13.13 -11.10
N ASP A 53 9.90 13.64 -10.31
CA ASP A 53 10.66 12.83 -9.35
C ASP A 53 9.73 12.16 -8.32
N GLN A 54 8.77 12.92 -7.77
CA GLN A 54 7.78 12.38 -6.81
C GLN A 54 6.85 11.35 -7.44
N ALA A 55 6.35 11.62 -8.65
CA ALA A 55 5.47 10.69 -9.35
C ALA A 55 6.18 9.40 -9.75
N GLN A 56 7.46 9.49 -10.13
CA GLN A 56 8.29 8.33 -10.43
C GLN A 56 8.55 7.50 -9.17
N ALA A 57 8.97 8.14 -8.08
CA ALA A 57 9.22 7.45 -6.81
C ALA A 57 7.98 6.69 -6.34
N GLU A 58 6.82 7.34 -6.30
CA GLU A 58 5.54 6.71 -5.92
C GLU A 58 5.22 5.48 -6.77
N LEU A 59 5.36 5.57 -8.10
CA LEU A 59 5.10 4.46 -9.01
C LEU A 59 6.07 3.29 -8.80
N GLU A 60 7.35 3.59 -8.56
CA GLU A 60 8.36 2.57 -8.27
C GLU A 60 8.10 1.87 -6.93
N ARG A 61 7.59 2.58 -5.91
CA ARG A 61 7.18 1.96 -4.64
C ARG A 61 5.98 1.03 -4.82
N VAL A 62 5.02 1.41 -5.66
CA VAL A 62 3.90 0.53 -6.01
C VAL A 62 4.39 -0.70 -6.77
N ARG A 63 5.27 -0.51 -7.76
CA ARG A 63 5.89 -1.61 -8.52
C ARG A 63 6.58 -2.60 -7.59
N ASP A 64 7.40 -2.14 -6.67
CA ASP A 64 8.16 -3.00 -5.75
C ASP A 64 7.23 -3.84 -4.88
N PHE A 65 6.16 -3.25 -4.37
CA PHE A 65 5.16 -3.99 -3.60
C PHE A 65 4.48 -5.08 -4.44
N ILE A 66 4.12 -4.78 -5.69
CA ILE A 66 3.49 -5.76 -6.59
C ILE A 66 4.46 -6.89 -6.95
N ILE A 67 5.73 -6.56 -7.24
CA ILE A 67 6.78 -7.55 -7.51
C ILE A 67 6.93 -8.52 -6.33
N LEU A 68 6.83 -8.03 -5.08
CA LEU A 68 6.92 -8.87 -3.88
C LEU A 68 5.97 -10.07 -3.96
N HIS A 69 4.70 -9.84 -4.36
CA HIS A 69 3.68 -10.90 -4.46
C HIS A 69 4.09 -12.03 -5.40
N TYR A 70 4.82 -11.69 -6.47
CA TYR A 70 5.32 -12.66 -7.43
C TYR A 70 6.65 -13.27 -7.00
N HIS A 71 7.49 -12.52 -6.31
CA HIS A 71 8.85 -12.96 -5.98
C HIS A 71 8.87 -13.95 -4.80
N LEU A 72 8.11 -13.71 -3.74
CA LEU A 72 8.07 -14.58 -2.55
C LEU A 72 7.17 -15.82 -2.67
N ASN A 73 6.82 -16.22 -3.89
CA ASN A 73 5.94 -17.37 -4.09
C ASN A 73 6.70 -18.71 -3.90
N GLU A 74 6.02 -19.75 -3.40
CA GLU A 74 6.57 -21.12 -3.25
C GLU A 74 6.07 -22.09 -4.34
N ARG A 75 5.48 -21.57 -5.42
CA ARG A 75 4.82 -22.37 -6.44
C ARG A 75 5.83 -22.98 -7.42
N PRO A 76 5.70 -24.27 -7.78
CA PRO A 76 6.70 -24.98 -8.59
C PRO A 76 6.51 -24.80 -10.11
N GLU A 77 5.35 -24.33 -10.58
CA GLU A 77 5.07 -24.28 -12.02
C GLU A 77 6.01 -23.29 -12.74
N PRO A 78 6.35 -23.51 -14.03
CA PRO A 78 7.40 -22.75 -14.72
C PRO A 78 7.22 -21.24 -14.68
N PHE A 79 5.97 -20.76 -14.78
CA PHE A 79 5.66 -19.34 -14.63
C PHE A 79 6.10 -18.80 -13.27
N TRP A 80 5.69 -19.48 -12.19
CA TRP A 80 5.96 -19.06 -10.82
C TRP A 80 7.42 -19.21 -10.43
N ALA A 81 8.07 -20.27 -10.88
CA ALA A 81 9.52 -20.42 -10.73
C ALA A 81 10.27 -19.26 -11.39
N ALA A 82 9.92 -18.92 -12.64
CA ALA A 82 10.52 -17.80 -13.34
C ALA A 82 10.29 -16.45 -12.63
N ARG A 83 9.13 -16.25 -11.97
CA ARG A 83 8.86 -15.02 -11.19
C ARG A 83 9.59 -14.96 -9.86
N ARG A 84 9.81 -16.10 -9.21
CA ARG A 84 10.62 -16.19 -7.99
C ARG A 84 12.10 -15.94 -8.30
N ASP A 85 12.60 -16.46 -9.42
CA ASP A 85 14.04 -16.44 -9.73
C ASP A 85 14.46 -15.19 -10.54
N MET A 86 13.51 -14.31 -10.90
CA MET A 86 13.82 -13.08 -11.65
C MET A 86 14.58 -12.06 -10.78
N PRO A 87 15.48 -11.26 -11.38
CA PRO A 87 16.08 -10.12 -10.67
C PRO A 87 15.00 -9.12 -10.29
N ILE A 88 15.14 -8.56 -9.09
CA ILE A 88 14.23 -7.56 -8.53
C ILE A 88 15.00 -6.26 -8.24
N PRO A 89 14.31 -5.11 -8.12
CA PRO A 89 14.97 -3.83 -7.81
C PRO A 89 15.71 -3.87 -6.47
N ASP A 90 16.85 -3.19 -6.38
CA ASP A 90 17.70 -3.14 -5.16
C ASP A 90 16.90 -2.66 -3.93
N THR A 91 15.99 -1.72 -4.13
CA THR A 91 15.05 -1.22 -3.11
C THR A 91 14.19 -2.33 -2.50
N LEU A 92 13.78 -3.31 -3.29
CA LEU A 92 13.02 -4.46 -2.82
C LEU A 92 13.93 -5.51 -2.18
N VAL A 93 15.12 -5.74 -2.74
CA VAL A 93 16.14 -6.65 -2.14
C VAL A 93 16.46 -6.22 -0.71
N GLU A 94 16.78 -4.95 -0.52
CA GLU A 94 17.09 -4.38 0.80
C GLU A 94 15.92 -4.56 1.78
N ARG A 95 14.70 -4.29 1.32
CA ARG A 95 13.49 -4.40 2.16
C ARG A 95 13.21 -5.83 2.60
N ILE A 96 13.38 -6.81 1.70
CA ILE A 96 13.25 -8.23 2.03
C ILE A 96 14.35 -8.66 3.01
N ALA A 97 15.58 -8.20 2.82
CA ALA A 97 16.70 -8.51 3.71
C ALA A 97 16.45 -7.99 5.13
N LEU A 98 16.07 -6.72 5.29
CA LEU A 98 15.72 -6.10 6.58
C LEU A 98 14.65 -6.89 7.34
N PHE A 99 13.60 -7.32 6.62
CA PHE A 99 12.55 -8.12 7.22
C PHE A 99 13.03 -9.52 7.58
N THR A 100 13.75 -10.19 6.67
CA THR A 100 14.29 -11.54 6.89
C THR A 100 15.23 -11.61 8.08
N GLU A 101 16.08 -10.60 8.27
CA GLU A 101 17.10 -10.62 9.32
C GLU A 101 16.55 -10.26 10.70
N GLY A 102 15.68 -9.25 10.80
CA GLY A 102 15.27 -8.70 12.10
C GLY A 102 13.80 -8.32 12.22
N ALA A 103 12.94 -8.81 11.34
CA ALA A 103 11.53 -8.43 11.24
C ALA A 103 11.32 -6.91 11.09
N GLN A 104 12.29 -6.20 10.52
CA GLN A 104 12.22 -4.76 10.35
C GLN A 104 11.36 -4.43 9.13
N ALA A 105 10.25 -3.73 9.36
CA ALA A 105 9.42 -3.14 8.33
C ALA A 105 9.27 -1.63 8.60
N TYR A 106 9.24 -0.84 7.53
CA TYR A 106 9.15 0.61 7.59
C TYR A 106 8.17 1.14 6.55
N GLN A 107 7.85 2.43 6.62
CA GLN A 107 7.14 3.16 5.58
C GLN A 107 8.03 4.33 5.13
N GLY A 108 8.45 4.32 3.88
CA GLY A 108 9.19 5.42 3.26
C GLY A 108 8.30 6.64 3.02
N GLY A 109 8.90 7.81 2.80
CA GLY A 109 8.16 9.06 2.64
C GLY A 109 7.15 9.06 1.48
N ASP A 110 7.49 8.43 0.36
CA ASP A 110 6.64 8.32 -0.84
C ASP A 110 5.93 6.95 -0.93
N ASP A 111 5.91 6.15 0.14
CA ASP A 111 5.27 4.83 0.14
C ASP A 111 3.75 4.95 0.35
N LEU A 112 2.99 4.43 -0.62
CA LEU A 112 1.55 4.18 -0.49
C LEU A 112 1.24 3.17 0.63
N PHE A 113 2.00 2.07 0.64
CA PHE A 113 1.75 0.94 1.52
C PHE A 113 2.32 1.17 2.91
N ARG A 114 1.49 0.96 3.92
CA ARG A 114 1.85 1.12 5.34
C ARG A 114 2.70 -0.05 5.81
N VAL A 115 3.39 0.15 6.94
CA VAL A 115 4.16 -0.90 7.63
C VAL A 115 3.37 -2.21 7.75
N ALA A 116 2.10 -2.13 8.17
CA ALA A 116 1.24 -3.30 8.33
C ALA A 116 1.03 -4.09 7.02
N SER A 117 0.91 -3.41 5.87
CA SER A 117 0.74 -4.06 4.57
C SER A 117 1.96 -4.91 4.22
N TRP A 118 3.17 -4.37 4.39
CA TRP A 118 4.41 -5.12 4.17
C TRP A 118 4.53 -6.33 5.09
N VAL A 119 4.26 -6.16 6.39
CA VAL A 119 4.29 -7.26 7.37
C VAL A 119 3.29 -8.36 6.99
N GLN A 120 2.05 -7.98 6.64
CA GLN A 120 0.99 -8.94 6.29
C GLN A 120 1.32 -9.71 5.01
N VAL A 121 1.82 -9.05 3.97
CA VAL A 121 2.19 -9.74 2.72
C VAL A 121 3.40 -10.64 2.93
N MET A 122 4.47 -10.15 3.55
CA MET A 122 5.68 -10.96 3.78
C MET A 122 5.39 -12.19 4.64
N LEU A 123 4.74 -12.02 5.80
CA LEU A 123 4.36 -13.16 6.65
C LEU A 123 3.33 -14.07 5.97
N GLY A 124 2.35 -13.48 5.26
CA GLY A 124 1.33 -14.23 4.52
C GLY A 124 1.90 -15.06 3.36
N GLN A 125 3.02 -14.61 2.79
CA GLN A 125 3.82 -15.34 1.81
C GLN A 125 4.92 -16.20 2.45
N ARG A 126 4.79 -16.49 3.75
CA ARG A 126 5.62 -17.43 4.52
C ARG A 126 7.07 -17.00 4.69
N LEU A 127 7.40 -15.73 4.42
CA LEU A 127 8.69 -15.17 4.78
C LEU A 127 8.78 -15.07 6.30
N THR A 128 9.49 -16.00 6.93
CA THR A 128 9.67 -16.04 8.38
C THR A 128 10.96 -15.31 8.76
N PRO A 129 10.90 -14.23 9.56
CA PRO A 129 12.09 -13.52 10.01
C PRO A 129 12.94 -14.40 10.94
N ARG A 130 14.27 -14.22 10.89
CA ARG A 130 15.24 -14.98 11.69
C ARG A 130 15.33 -14.51 13.14
N ASP A 131 15.08 -13.23 13.38
CA ASP A 131 15.08 -12.61 14.69
C ASP A 131 14.00 -11.51 14.76
N HIS A 132 13.76 -11.00 15.95
CA HIS A 132 12.84 -9.91 16.22
C HIS A 132 13.44 -8.91 17.21
N HIS A 133 12.83 -7.73 17.31
CA HIS A 133 13.30 -6.69 18.22
C HIS A 133 13.27 -7.15 19.69
N ARG A 134 14.39 -7.02 20.42
CA ARG A 134 14.56 -7.54 21.80
C ARG A 134 13.55 -6.98 22.82
N LEU A 135 12.99 -5.80 22.59
CA LEU A 135 11.89 -5.27 23.42
C LEU A 135 10.70 -6.25 23.51
N GLY A 136 10.43 -7.02 22.44
CA GLY A 136 9.37 -8.04 22.45
C GLY A 136 9.63 -9.19 23.42
N SER A 137 10.90 -9.44 23.77
CA SER A 137 11.32 -10.50 24.70
C SER A 137 11.36 -10.06 26.16
N ILE A 138 11.10 -8.77 26.45
CA ILE A 138 11.05 -8.27 27.84
C ILE A 138 9.80 -8.80 28.56
N MET A 139 8.72 -8.99 27.83
CA MET A 139 7.50 -9.60 28.38
C MET A 139 7.67 -11.12 28.48
N GLY A 140 7.43 -11.68 29.67
CA GLY A 140 7.41 -13.14 29.85
C GLY A 140 6.26 -13.80 29.08
N GLY A 141 6.42 -15.08 28.72
CA GLY A 141 5.45 -15.83 27.92
C GLY A 141 3.99 -15.74 28.39
N PRO A 142 3.68 -15.91 29.70
CA PRO A 142 2.32 -15.77 30.21
C PRO A 142 1.73 -14.36 30.04
N GLN A 143 2.56 -13.33 30.26
CA GLN A 143 2.13 -11.94 30.10
C GLN A 143 1.85 -11.62 28.64
N LEU A 144 2.74 -12.05 27.74
CA LEU A 144 2.56 -11.89 26.29
C LEU A 144 1.30 -12.61 25.80
N ALA A 145 1.07 -13.85 26.24
CA ALA A 145 -0.13 -14.60 25.92
C ALA A 145 -1.41 -13.88 26.37
N GLY A 146 -1.39 -13.27 27.56
CA GLY A 146 -2.49 -12.44 28.07
C GLY A 146 -2.76 -11.22 27.18
N VAL A 147 -1.72 -10.47 26.79
CA VAL A 147 -1.85 -9.31 25.89
C VAL A 147 -2.44 -9.71 24.54
N LEU A 148 -1.90 -10.77 23.91
CA LEU A 148 -2.40 -11.27 22.63
C LEU A 148 -3.84 -11.82 22.74
N GLY A 149 -4.17 -12.45 23.86
CA GLY A 149 -5.53 -12.91 24.17
C GLY A 149 -6.53 -11.75 24.27
N ASN A 150 -6.15 -10.66 24.94
CA ASN A 150 -6.99 -9.46 25.06
C ASN A 150 -7.21 -8.78 23.70
N ILE A 151 -6.16 -8.67 22.87
CA ILE A 151 -6.28 -8.15 21.50
C ILE A 151 -7.27 -9.01 20.70
N ARG A 152 -7.14 -10.33 20.76
CA ARG A 152 -8.05 -11.27 20.09
C ARG A 152 -9.50 -11.09 20.56
N SER A 153 -9.74 -11.04 21.86
CA SER A 153 -11.10 -10.88 22.41
C SER A 153 -11.72 -9.56 21.96
N THR A 154 -10.97 -8.46 22.07
CA THR A 154 -11.44 -7.13 21.66
C THR A 154 -11.85 -7.10 20.19
N ILE A 155 -11.06 -7.72 19.31
CA ILE A 155 -11.39 -7.83 17.88
C ILE A 155 -12.63 -8.71 17.69
N ALA A 156 -12.72 -9.84 18.37
CA ALA A 156 -13.86 -10.76 18.24
C ALA A 156 -15.18 -10.08 18.69
N ASP A 157 -15.17 -9.37 19.81
CA ASP A 157 -16.31 -8.64 20.34
C ASP A 157 -16.74 -7.51 19.40
N ALA A 158 -15.77 -6.77 18.85
CA ALA A 158 -16.04 -5.72 17.86
C ALA A 158 -16.68 -6.30 16.59
N VAL A 159 -16.16 -7.40 16.06
CA VAL A 159 -16.70 -8.06 14.85
C VAL A 159 -18.09 -8.65 15.10
N ALA A 160 -18.32 -9.24 16.27
CA ALA A 160 -19.63 -9.80 16.63
C ALA A 160 -20.74 -8.72 16.71
N GLY A 161 -20.38 -7.49 17.06
CA GLY A 161 -21.29 -6.35 17.07
C GLY A 161 -21.54 -5.69 15.71
N MET A 162 -20.81 -6.07 14.66
CA MET A 162 -20.97 -5.48 13.33
C MET A 162 -22.12 -6.15 12.56
N PRO A 163 -22.92 -5.38 11.79
CA PRO A 163 -23.86 -5.97 10.84
C PRO A 163 -23.09 -6.70 9.73
N THR A 164 -23.76 -7.65 9.08
CA THR A 164 -23.21 -8.20 7.84
C THR A 164 -23.12 -7.10 6.78
N HIS A 165 -22.27 -7.33 5.77
CA HIS A 165 -22.12 -6.37 4.67
C HIS A 165 -23.46 -6.03 4.01
N GLN A 166 -24.32 -7.02 3.73
CA GLN A 166 -25.63 -6.78 3.12
C GLN A 166 -26.56 -5.97 4.04
N GLN A 167 -26.62 -6.29 5.33
CA GLN A 167 -27.43 -5.54 6.29
C GLN A 167 -27.02 -4.07 6.38
N PHE A 168 -25.71 -3.80 6.32
CA PHE A 168 -25.21 -2.42 6.28
C PHE A 168 -25.67 -1.70 5.01
N LEU A 169 -25.52 -2.33 3.84
CA LEU A 169 -25.91 -1.74 2.56
C LEU A 169 -27.41 -1.44 2.51
N ASP A 170 -28.25 -2.39 2.91
CA ASP A 170 -29.70 -2.23 2.92
C ASP A 170 -30.11 -1.03 3.79
N ARG A 171 -29.49 -0.86 4.96
CA ARG A 171 -29.77 0.28 5.85
C ARG A 171 -29.23 1.60 5.31
N TYR A 172 -28.00 1.62 4.81
CA TYR A 172 -27.32 2.85 4.38
C TYR A 172 -27.93 3.40 3.09
N LEU A 173 -28.26 2.52 2.13
CA LEU A 173 -28.83 2.91 0.83
C LEU A 173 -30.36 3.08 0.88
N ALA A 174 -31.04 2.59 1.91
CA ALA A 174 -32.47 2.84 2.11
C ALA A 174 -32.80 4.28 2.53
N ALA A 175 -31.81 5.07 2.97
CA ALA A 175 -32.01 6.51 3.15
C ALA A 175 -32.15 7.16 1.76
N PRO A 176 -33.29 7.80 1.43
CA PRO A 176 -33.42 8.46 0.14
C PRO A 176 -32.34 9.52 0.04
N VAL A 177 -31.51 9.45 -1.01
CA VAL A 177 -30.67 10.56 -1.42
C VAL A 177 -31.64 11.70 -1.73
N THR A 178 -31.82 12.63 -0.80
CA THR A 178 -32.56 13.86 -1.06
C THR A 178 -31.83 14.60 -2.15
N ALA A 179 -32.30 14.45 -3.39
CA ALA A 179 -31.88 15.26 -4.52
C ALA A 179 -32.42 16.69 -4.32
N SER A 180 -31.82 17.43 -3.40
CA SER A 180 -32.02 18.88 -3.31
C SER A 180 -30.93 19.57 -4.11
N HIS A 181 -31.05 19.53 -5.44
CA HIS A 181 -30.49 20.58 -6.29
C HIS A 181 -31.60 21.07 -7.20
N GLY A 182 -32.45 21.91 -6.60
CA GLY A 182 -33.32 22.80 -7.37
C GLY A 182 -32.44 23.74 -8.18
N MET A 183 -32.65 23.72 -9.49
CA MET A 183 -32.26 24.79 -10.39
C MET A 183 -32.69 26.15 -9.81
N ARG A 184 -31.72 27.04 -9.63
CA ARG A 184 -31.87 28.49 -9.87
C ARG A 184 -30.58 29.02 -10.45
#